data_AF-A0A644WKU9-F1
#
_entry.id   AF-A0A644WKU9-F1
#
_cell.length_a   1.000
_cell.length_b   1.000
_cell.length_c   1.000
_cell.angle_alpha   90.00
_cell.angle_beta   90.00
_cell.angle_gamma   90.00
#
_symmetry.space_group_name_H-M   'P 1'
#
loop_
_entity.id
_entity.type
_entity.pdbx_description
1 polymer ?
#
loop_
_entity_poly.entity_id
_entity_poly.type
_entity_poly.pdbx_seq_one_letter_code
_entity_poly.pdbx_strand_id
1 'polypeptide(L)'
;MSRIYLRISNNRGMTLIELIMTLAVLGILIAPVMSMFVFSAKINMAASNGYKAGMLAQSYMEEIKGMEELDAKKYVYNTGTGKYEIYVTETESNYGAEIKIEKGKGILYFIDIFIINDGEVVKKLEGSKIFY
;
A
#
# COMPACT_ATOMS: atom_id res chain seq x y z
N MET A 1 -48.31 -49.61 6.94
CA MET A 1 -48.64 -48.99 5.64
C MET A 1 -49.09 -47.54 5.87
N SER A 2 -48.30 -46.59 5.35
CA SER A 2 -48.51 -45.16 5.01
C SER A 2 -49.60 -44.30 5.69
N ARG A 3 -49.19 -43.11 6.20
CA ARG A 3 -50.04 -41.90 6.24
C ARG A 3 -49.30 -40.67 5.67
N ILE A 4 -49.72 -40.33 4.45
CA ILE A 4 -50.07 -39.01 3.88
C ILE A 4 -49.08 -37.84 4.11
N TYR A 5 -48.49 -37.40 2.99
CA TYR A 5 -47.63 -36.23 2.83
C TYR A 5 -48.37 -34.90 3.05
N LEU A 6 -47.77 -34.00 3.84
CA LEU A 6 -48.10 -32.57 3.85
C LEU A 6 -47.26 -31.88 2.76
N ARG A 7 -47.90 -31.55 1.63
CA ARG A 7 -47.28 -30.75 0.57
C ARG A 7 -47.77 -29.32 0.69
N ILE A 8 -46.97 -28.46 1.31
CA ILE A 8 -47.23 -27.02 1.34
C ILE A 8 -46.62 -26.44 0.06
N SER A 9 -47.38 -26.35 -1.03
CA SER A 9 -47.01 -25.54 -2.19
C SER A 9 -47.81 -24.24 -2.20
N ASN A 10 -47.20 -23.16 -1.68
CA ASN A 10 -47.76 -21.82 -1.79
C ASN A 10 -47.41 -21.23 -3.16
N ASN A 11 -48.30 -21.40 -4.14
CA ASN A 11 -48.10 -20.99 -5.53
C ASN A 11 -48.69 -19.59 -5.80
N ARG A 12 -48.39 -18.61 -4.92
CA ARG A 12 -48.78 -17.20 -5.16
C ARG A 12 -47.67 -16.54 -5.97
N GLY A 13 -47.98 -16.13 -7.20
CA GLY A 13 -47.08 -15.29 -8.00
C GLY A 13 -46.92 -13.90 -7.39
N MET A 14 -45.78 -13.24 -7.63
CA MET A 14 -45.60 -11.83 -7.26
C MET A 14 -46.54 -10.95 -8.06
N THR A 15 -47.14 -9.97 -7.39
CA THR A 15 -47.92 -8.93 -8.06
C THR A 15 -47.00 -7.92 -8.73
N LEU A 16 -47.47 -7.27 -9.79
CA LEU A 16 -46.71 -6.24 -10.50
C LEU A 16 -46.31 -5.08 -9.57
N ILE A 17 -47.19 -4.74 -8.61
CA ILE A 17 -46.93 -3.67 -7.64
C ILE A 17 -45.80 -4.04 -6.67
N GLU A 18 -45.73 -5.28 -6.19
CA GLU A 18 -44.62 -5.75 -5.35
C GLU A 18 -43.29 -5.68 -6.10
N LEU A 19 -43.28 -6.01 -7.40
CA LEU A 19 -42.09 -5.92 -8.24
C LEU A 19 -41.63 -4.47 -8.45
N ILE A 20 -42.55 -3.54 -8.69
CA ILE A 20 -42.21 -2.11 -8.84
C ILE A 20 -41.69 -1.53 -7.52
N MET A 21 -42.35 -1.83 -6.40
CA MET A 21 -41.95 -1.34 -5.08
C MET A 21 -40.57 -1.88 -4.67
N THR A 22 -40.28 -3.15 -4.94
CA THR A 22 -38.96 -3.76 -4.64
C THR A 22 -37.85 -3.14 -5.48
N LEU A 23 -38.08 -2.91 -6.78
CA LEU A 23 -37.12 -2.22 -7.65
C LEU A 23 -36.90 -0.76 -7.24
N ALA A 24 -37.95 -0.06 -6.80
CA ALA A 24 -37.85 1.32 -6.30
C ALA A 24 -36.97 1.39 -5.04
N VAL A 25 -37.21 0.52 -4.06
CA VAL A 25 -36.39 0.44 -2.85
C VAL A 25 -34.95 0.04 -3.19
N LEU A 26 -34.77 -0.93 -4.09
CA LEU A 26 -33.45 -1.37 -4.54
C LEU A 26 -32.67 -0.24 -5.21
N GLY A 27 -33.31 0.55 -6.09
CA GLY A 27 -32.68 1.69 -6.75
C GLY A 27 -32.18 2.74 -5.77
N ILE A 28 -32.95 3.05 -4.73
CA ILE A 28 -32.56 3.97 -3.66
C ILE A 28 -31.35 3.45 -2.89
N LEU A 29 -31.25 2.14 -2.68
CA LEU A 29 -30.15 1.52 -1.94
C LEU A 29 -28.87 1.34 -2.77
N ILE A 30 -28.98 1.12 -4.09
CA ILE A 30 -27.81 0.89 -4.95
C ILE A 30 -26.88 2.10 -4.96
N ALA A 31 -27.41 3.32 -4.99
CA ALA A 31 -26.60 4.54 -5.08
C ALA A 31 -25.55 4.68 -3.94
N PRO A 32 -25.92 4.62 -2.64
CA PRO A 32 -24.94 4.69 -1.57
C PRO A 32 -24.02 3.45 -1.52
N VAL A 33 -24.54 2.26 -1.83
CA VAL A 33 -23.74 1.02 -1.85
C VAL A 33 -22.63 1.08 -2.90
N MET A 34 -22.94 1.52 -4.11
CA MET A 34 -21.94 1.70 -5.17
C MET A 34 -20.90 2.75 -4.81
N SER A 35 -21.32 3.84 -4.18
CA SER A 35 -20.42 4.90 -3.71
C SER A 35 -19.43 4.38 -2.67
N MET A 36 -19.92 3.59 -1.71
CA MET A 36 -19.08 2.92 -0.71
C MET A 36 -18.14 1.89 -1.34
N PHE A 37 -18.60 1.15 -2.36
CA PHE A 37 -17.79 0.16 -3.07
C PHE A 37 -16.60 0.82 -3.80
N VAL A 38 -16.87 1.88 -4.57
CA VAL A 38 -15.82 2.64 -5.27
C VAL A 38 -14.85 3.27 -4.27
N PHE A 39 -15.36 3.81 -3.17
CA PHE A 39 -14.52 4.39 -2.12
C PHE A 39 -13.62 3.33 -1.47
N SER A 40 -14.16 2.15 -1.16
CA SER A 40 -13.40 1.03 -0.60
C SER A 40 -12.31 0.56 -1.55
N ALA A 41 -12.61 0.47 -2.85
CA ALA A 41 -11.63 0.11 -3.87
C ALA A 41 -10.48 1.12 -3.93
N LYS A 42 -10.79 2.42 -3.89
CA LYS A 42 -9.77 3.49 -3.87
C LYS A 42 -8.90 3.42 -2.62
N ILE A 43 -9.49 3.24 -1.44
CA ILE A 43 -8.75 3.07 -0.19
C ILE A 43 -7.83 1.86 -0.26
N ASN A 44 -8.34 0.72 -0.74
CA ASN A 44 -7.55 -0.50 -0.81
C ASN A 44 -6.36 -0.36 -1.75
N MET A 45 -6.54 0.29 -2.91
CA MET A 45 -5.44 0.59 -3.83
C MET A 45 -4.38 1.49 -3.18
N ALA A 46 -4.79 2.58 -2.53
CA ALA A 46 -3.86 3.49 -1.85
C ALA A 46 -3.13 2.79 -0.68
N ALA A 47 -3.84 2.00 0.11
CA ALA A 47 -3.27 1.22 1.22
C ALA A 47 -2.28 0.18 0.71
N SER A 48 -2.61 -0.54 -0.36
CA SER A 48 -1.71 -1.51 -0.99
C SER A 48 -0.44 -0.84 -1.51
N ASN A 49 -0.57 0.32 -2.15
CA ASN A 49 0.57 1.09 -2.65
C ASN A 49 1.51 1.52 -1.50
N GLY A 50 0.95 2.13 -0.45
CA GLY A 50 1.72 2.54 0.73
C GLY A 50 2.35 1.38 1.49
N TYR A 51 1.67 0.22 1.54
CA TYR A 51 2.18 -0.99 2.16
C TYR A 51 3.39 -1.55 1.40
N LYS A 52 3.30 -1.68 0.07
CA LYS A 52 4.41 -2.15 -0.77
C LYS A 52 5.62 -1.22 -0.70
N ALA A 53 5.39 0.11 -0.79
CA ALA A 53 6.45 1.10 -0.60
C ALA A 53 7.10 0.99 0.78
N GLY A 54 6.30 0.74 1.83
CA GLY A 54 6.80 0.48 3.18
C GLY A 54 7.68 -0.75 3.27
N MET A 55 7.26 -1.87 2.68
CA MET A 55 8.08 -3.09 2.63
C MET A 55 9.41 -2.86 1.90
N LEU A 56 9.40 -2.12 0.80
CA LEU A 56 10.62 -1.81 0.06
C LEU A 56 11.57 -0.92 0.88
N ALA A 57 11.05 0.13 1.53
CA ALA A 57 11.85 0.99 2.41
C ALA A 57 12.50 0.17 3.54
N GLN A 58 11.73 -0.74 4.14
CA GLN A 58 12.21 -1.63 5.19
C GLN A 58 13.30 -2.58 4.67
N SER A 59 13.12 -3.15 3.47
CA SER A 59 14.14 -4.00 2.83
C SER A 59 15.47 -3.26 2.66
N TYR A 60 15.45 -2.02 2.16
CA TYR A 60 16.66 -1.20 2.04
C TYR A 60 17.28 -0.87 3.40
N MET A 61 16.46 -0.57 4.42
CA MET A 61 16.96 -0.33 5.78
C MET A 61 17.67 -1.56 6.34
N GLU A 62 17.11 -2.75 6.14
CA GLU A 62 17.69 -4.02 6.59
C GLU A 62 18.99 -4.33 5.83
N GLU A 63 19.04 -4.09 4.51
CA GLU A 63 20.27 -4.21 3.74
C GLU A 63 21.37 -3.32 4.32
N ILE A 64 21.09 -2.03 4.56
CA ILE A 64 22.08 -1.08 5.11
C ILE A 64 22.50 -1.50 6.52
N LYS A 65 21.55 -1.95 7.35
CA LYS A 65 21.82 -2.46 8.71
C LYS A 65 22.57 -3.78 8.72
N GLY A 66 22.50 -4.58 7.66
CA GLY A 66 23.27 -5.81 7.52
C GLY A 66 24.73 -5.63 7.07
N MET A 67 25.09 -4.49 6.49
CA MET A 67 26.44 -4.26 5.95
C MET A 67 27.52 -4.07 7.03
N GLU A 68 28.65 -4.76 7.00
CA GLU A 68 29.72 -4.52 7.99
C GLU A 68 30.32 -3.10 7.86
N GLU A 69 30.53 -2.65 6.62
CA GLU A 69 31.03 -1.33 6.28
C GLU A 69 30.18 -0.68 5.19
N LEU A 70 30.23 0.65 5.07
CA LEU A 70 29.55 1.37 3.99
C LEU A 70 30.22 1.05 2.65
N ASP A 71 29.48 0.41 1.74
CA ASP A 71 29.95 0.18 0.38
C ASP A 71 29.93 1.49 -0.43
N ALA A 72 31.09 2.13 -0.52
CA ALA A 72 31.30 3.37 -1.26
C ALA A 72 31.13 3.24 -2.78
N LYS A 73 31.01 2.01 -3.33
CA LYS A 73 30.63 1.81 -4.74
C LYS A 73 29.12 1.91 -4.95
N LYS A 74 28.34 1.48 -3.95
CA LYS A 74 26.87 1.54 -3.99
C LYS A 74 26.37 2.91 -3.55
N TYR A 75 26.92 3.46 -2.47
CA TYR A 75 26.54 4.76 -1.93
C TYR A 75 27.63 5.80 -2.22
N VAL A 76 27.35 6.73 -3.13
CA VAL A 76 28.33 7.72 -3.58
C VAL A 76 28.35 8.89 -2.62
N TYR A 77 29.53 9.28 -2.15
CA TYR A 77 29.67 10.45 -1.28
C TYR A 77 29.51 11.74 -2.08
N ASN A 78 28.54 12.56 -1.69
CA ASN A 78 28.28 13.86 -2.25
C ASN A 78 28.91 14.94 -1.37
N THR A 79 29.96 15.59 -1.88
CA THR A 79 30.71 16.64 -1.16
C THR A 79 29.91 17.93 -0.95
N GLY A 80 28.88 18.18 -1.76
CA GLY A 80 28.01 19.35 -1.63
C GLY A 80 26.98 19.22 -0.51
N THR A 81 26.49 18.00 -0.26
CA THR A 81 25.51 17.72 0.80
C THR A 81 26.15 17.14 2.07
N GLY A 82 27.37 16.61 1.96
CA GLY A 82 28.06 15.93 3.06
C GLY A 82 27.52 14.53 3.36
N LYS A 83 26.79 13.92 2.42
CA LYS A 83 26.05 12.65 2.61
C LYS A 83 26.46 11.59 1.59
N TYR A 84 26.28 10.33 1.95
CA TYR A 84 26.31 9.23 0.99
C TYR A 84 24.92 9.04 0.40
N GLU A 85 24.82 8.99 -0.93
CA GLU A 85 23.54 9.00 -1.63
C GLU A 85 23.50 7.88 -2.69
N ILE A 86 22.33 7.28 -2.87
CA ILE A 86 22.01 6.44 -4.03
C ILE A 86 20.59 6.77 -4.49
N TYR A 87 20.43 6.82 -5.81
CA TYR A 87 19.15 7.03 -6.48
C TYR A 87 18.85 5.79 -7.32
N VAL A 88 17.72 5.17 -7.02
CA VAL A 88 17.14 4.08 -7.81
C VAL A 88 16.07 4.71 -8.70
N THR A 89 16.28 4.65 -10.00
CA THR A 89 15.35 5.24 -10.98
C THR A 89 14.01 4.52 -10.94
N GLU A 90 12.94 5.29 -10.90
CA GLU A 90 11.59 4.80 -11.06
C GLU A 90 11.35 4.23 -12.47
N THR A 91 10.58 3.16 -12.57
CA THR A 91 10.14 2.59 -13.86
C THR A 91 8.63 2.36 -13.81
N GLU A 92 7.97 2.16 -14.96
CA GLU A 92 6.52 1.91 -15.02
C GLU A 92 6.03 0.78 -14.10
N SER A 93 6.91 -0.15 -13.72
CA SER A 93 6.59 -1.34 -12.92
C SER A 93 7.18 -1.30 -11.50
N ASN A 94 8.14 -0.40 -11.21
CA ASN A 94 8.85 -0.40 -9.93
C ASN A 94 9.02 1.01 -9.38
N TYR A 95 8.88 1.11 -8.06
CA TYR A 95 9.18 2.31 -7.30
C TYR A 95 10.61 2.80 -7.52
N GLY A 96 10.77 4.12 -7.58
CA GLY A 96 12.04 4.76 -7.38
C GLY A 96 12.41 4.79 -5.89
N ALA A 97 13.68 5.03 -5.59
CA ALA A 97 14.14 5.23 -4.22
C ALA A 97 15.28 6.22 -4.16
N GLU A 98 15.31 7.01 -3.10
CA GLU A 98 16.42 7.87 -2.74
C GLU A 98 16.84 7.50 -1.32
N ILE A 99 18.10 7.11 -1.16
CA ILE A 99 18.65 6.72 0.14
C ILE A 99 19.78 7.69 0.47
N LYS A 100 19.72 8.26 1.66
CA LYS A 100 20.74 9.19 2.18
C LYS A 100 21.29 8.64 3.48
N ILE A 101 22.61 8.62 3.58
CA ILE A 101 23.32 8.21 4.79
C ILE A 101 24.22 9.36 5.24
N GLU A 102 23.96 9.86 6.42
CA GLU A 102 24.68 10.99 7.01
C GLU A 102 25.48 10.53 8.23
N LYS A 103 26.76 10.89 8.27
CA LYS A 103 27.59 10.60 9.44
C LYS A 103 27.25 11.56 10.58
N GLY A 104 26.79 10.99 11.69
CA GLY A 104 26.55 11.71 12.94
C GLY A 104 27.82 11.86 13.78
N LYS A 105 27.64 11.98 15.10
CA LYS A 105 28.77 12.05 16.04
C LYS A 105 29.40 10.67 16.23
N GLY A 106 30.72 10.59 16.09
CA GLY A 106 31.51 9.37 16.32
C GLY A 106 31.28 8.32 15.22
N ILE A 107 30.78 7.15 15.64
CA ILE A 107 30.53 5.98 14.78
C ILE A 107 29.04 5.80 14.40
N LEU A 108 28.20 6.78 14.75
CA LEU A 108 26.77 6.76 14.44
C LEU A 108 26.52 7.33 13.04
N TYR A 109 25.66 6.67 12.28
CA TYR A 109 25.18 7.12 10.97
C TYR A 109 23.64 7.14 10.97
N PHE A 110 23.08 8.21 10.42
CA PHE A 110 21.65 8.37 10.18
C PHE A 110 21.32 7.94 8.75
N ILE A 111 20.19 7.27 8.58
CA ILE A 111 19.76 6.71 7.31
C ILE A 111 18.35 7.24 7.03
N ASP A 112 18.20 7.94 5.92
CA ASP A 112 16.90 8.37 5.39
C ASP A 112 16.62 7.61 4.09
N ILE A 113 15.45 7.00 3.99
CA ILE A 113 15.00 6.27 2.80
C ILE A 113 13.68 6.89 2.34
N PHE A 114 13.65 7.33 1.09
CA PHE A 114 12.48 7.87 0.43
C PHE A 114 12.11 6.95 -0.73
N ILE A 115 10.88 6.46 -0.73
CA ILE A 115 10.33 5.66 -1.83
C ILE A 115 9.46 6.57 -2.68
N ILE A 116 9.73 6.56 -3.98
CA ILE A 116 9.17 7.48 -4.97
C ILE A 116 8.28 6.69 -5.93
N ASN A 117 7.11 7.23 -6.23
CA ASN A 117 6.20 6.73 -7.24
C ASN A 117 5.52 7.92 -7.91
N ASP A 118 5.46 7.92 -9.23
CA ASP A 118 5.00 9.01 -10.08
C ASP A 118 5.62 10.36 -9.72
N GLY A 119 6.93 10.35 -9.40
CA GLY A 119 7.66 11.54 -8.96
C GLY A 119 7.31 12.05 -7.55
N GLU A 120 6.38 11.42 -6.83
CA GLU A 120 6.02 11.79 -5.46
C GLU A 120 6.59 10.81 -4.42
N VAL A 121 6.94 11.33 -3.24
CA VAL A 121 7.38 10.49 -2.11
C VAL A 121 6.17 9.79 -1.50
N VAL A 122 6.04 8.48 -1.74
CA VAL A 122 4.97 7.65 -1.18
C VAL A 122 5.27 7.24 0.26
N LYS A 123 6.56 7.03 0.59
CA LYS A 123 6.97 6.60 1.92
C LYS A 123 8.33 7.16 2.29
N LYS A 124 8.45 7.59 3.55
CA LYS A 124 9.73 7.90 4.19
C LYS A 124 9.97 6.91 5.34
N LEU A 125 11.19 6.43 5.46
CA LEU A 125 11.66 5.65 6.61
C LEU A 125 12.99 6.23 7.10
N GLU A 126 13.03 6.54 8.39
CA GLU A 126 14.23 7.05 9.05
C GLU A 126 14.82 5.96 9.96
N GLY A 127 16.13 5.94 10.08
CA GLY A 127 16.82 4.99 10.93
C GLY A 127 18.23 5.44 11.27
N SER A 128 18.92 4.58 12.00
CA SER A 128 20.32 4.79 12.34
C SER A 128 21.05 3.46 12.44
N LYS A 129 22.37 3.54 12.29
CA LYS A 129 23.29 2.43 12.45
C LYS A 129 24.60 2.89 13.05
N ILE A 130 25.17 2.04 13.90
CA ILE A 130 26.54 2.15 14.36
C ILE A 130 27.41 1.22 13.50
N PHE A 131 28.42 1.77 12.84
CA PHE A 131 29.43 0.98 12.13
C PHE A 131 30.64 0.83 13.04
N TYR A 132 31.17 -0.40 13.19
CA TYR A 132 32.30 -0.73 14.07
C TYR A 132 33.58 -0.92 13.28
#